data_AF-A0A923NJW6-F1
#
_entry.id   AF-A0A923NJW6-F1
#
_cell.length_a   1.000
_cell.length_b   1.000
_cell.length_c   1.000
_cell.angle_alpha   90.00
_cell.angle_beta   90.00
_cell.angle_gamma   90.00
#
_symmetry.space_group_name_H-M   'P 1'
#
loop_
_entity.id
_entity.type
_entity.pdbx_description
1 polymer ?
#
loop_
_entity_poly.entity_id
_entity_poly.type
_entity_poly.pdbx_seq_one_letter_code
_entity_poly.pdbx_strand_id
1 'polypeptide(L)' 'MGAILDRFGTDVIIQKTDREHFRIRQEVAVSGQFFGWLVGLGAGVRIVSPQNVVDAMEHRLEEILGRSESPV' A
#
# COMPACT_ATOMS: atom_id res chain seq x y z
N MET A 1 2.22 -12.37 -0.26
CA MET A 1 2.98 -12.53 1.01
C MET A 1 4.48 -12.28 0.82
N GLY A 2 5.13 -12.82 -0.24
CA GLY A 2 6.56 -12.60 -0.51
C GLY A 2 7.02 -11.14 -0.45
N ALA A 3 6.41 -10.24 -1.23
CA ALA A 3 6.78 -8.80 -1.23
C ALA A 3 6.68 -8.10 0.14
N ILE A 4 5.83 -8.58 1.04
CA ILE A 4 5.69 -8.04 2.40
C ILE A 4 6.85 -8.52 3.28
N LEU A 5 7.18 -9.81 3.20
CA LEU A 5 8.30 -10.41 3.92
C LEU A 5 9.64 -9.86 3.43
N ASP A 6 9.79 -9.62 2.12
CA ASP A 6 11.00 -9.03 1.56
C ASP A 6 11.25 -7.61 2.07
N ARG A 7 10.19 -6.83 2.31
CA ARG A 7 10.30 -5.44 2.74
C ARG A 7 10.44 -5.27 4.25
N PHE A 8 9.71 -6.08 5.02
CA PHE A 8 9.60 -5.90 6.47
C PHE A 8 10.23 -7.03 7.28
N GLY A 9 10.78 -8.05 6.61
CA GLY A 9 11.40 -9.19 7.25
C GLY A 9 10.38 -10.18 7.85
N THR A 10 10.89 -11.05 8.72
CA THR A 10 10.12 -12.11 9.37
C THR A 10 9.37 -11.66 10.62
N ASP A 11 9.68 -10.46 11.14
CA ASP A 11 9.12 -9.94 12.39
C ASP A 11 7.73 -9.29 12.21
N VAL A 12 7.13 -9.46 11.04
CA VAL A 12 5.80 -8.92 10.74
C VAL A 12 4.73 -9.72 11.46
N ILE A 13 3.93 -9.03 12.27
CA ILE A 13 2.74 -9.61 12.88
C ILE A 13 1.64 -9.72 11.82
N ILE A 14 1.38 -10.95 11.36
CA ILE A 14 0.35 -11.26 10.38
C ILE A 14 -0.93 -11.70 11.10
N GLN A 15 -2.00 -10.95 10.91
CA GLN A 15 -3.34 -11.30 11.38
C GLN A 15 -4.18 -11.77 10.19
N LYS A 16 -4.60 -13.03 10.17
CA LYS A 16 -5.57 -13.51 9.17
C LYS A 16 -6.90 -12.79 9.35
N THR A 17 -7.48 -12.30 8.26
CA THR A 17 -8.79 -11.61 8.28
C THR A 17 -9.88 -12.53 7.74
N ASP A 18 -9.56 -13.33 6.72
CA ASP A 18 -10.42 -14.39 6.17
C ASP A 18 -9.54 -15.45 5.47
N ARG A 19 -10.13 -16.27 4.59
CA ARG A 19 -9.42 -17.32 3.85
C ARG A 19 -8.43 -16.79 2.82
N GLU A 20 -8.70 -15.62 2.24
CA GLU A 20 -7.93 -15.03 1.14
C GLU A 20 -7.10 -13.83 1.60
N HIS A 21 -7.47 -13.18 2.72
CA HIS A 21 -6.86 -11.93 3.16
C HIS A 21 -6.18 -12.02 4.53
N PHE A 22 -5.12 -11.24 4.67
CA PHE A 22 -4.45 -10.98 5.94
C PHE A 22 -4.22 -9.48 6.11
N ARG A 23 -4.02 -9.07 7.35
CA ARG A 23 -3.68 -7.71 7.76
C ARG A 23 -2.33 -7.75 8.48
N ILE A 24 -1.53 -6.71 8.24
CA ILE A 24 -0.30 -6.44 8.98
C ILE A 24 -0.43 -5.07 9.65
N ARG A 25 0.28 -4.89 10.75
CA ARG A 25 0.51 -3.57 11.37
C ARG A 25 2.01 -3.40 11.49
N GLN A 26 2.55 -2.36 10.85
CA GLN A 26 3.96 -2.01 10.93
C GLN A 26 4.14 -0.51 11.09
N GLU A 27 5.17 -0.15 11.85
CA GLU A 27 5.68 1.21 11.87
C GLU A 27 6.48 1.45 10.60
N VAL A 28 6.06 2.45 9.81
CA VAL A 28 6.67 2.77 8.51
C VAL A 28 6.79 4.28 8.35
N ALA A 29 7.86 4.71 7.68
CA ALA A 29 7.94 6.08 7.20
C ALA A 29 6.98 6.26 6.01
N VAL A 30 5.93 7.05 6.20
CA VAL A 30 4.96 7.38 5.14
C VAL A 30 5.62 8.36 4.17
N SER A 31 5.87 7.91 2.94
CA SER A 31 6.56 8.69 1.91
C SER A 31 6.06 8.34 0.51
N GLY A 32 6.41 9.17 -0.49
CA GLY A 32 6.09 8.88 -1.89
C GLY A 32 6.67 7.56 -2.39
N GLN A 33 7.84 7.14 -1.89
CA GLN A 33 8.45 5.84 -2.21
C GLN A 33 7.64 4.67 -1.63
N PHE A 34 7.13 4.83 -0.41
CA PHE A 34 6.25 3.84 0.21
C PHE A 34 4.96 3.67 -0.60
N PHE A 35 4.31 4.77 -0.98
CA PHE A 35 3.12 4.71 -1.83
C PHE A 35 3.41 4.14 -3.21
N GLY A 36 4.51 4.56 -3.87
CA GLY A 36 4.90 4.03 -5.17
C GLY A 36 5.14 2.52 -5.15
N TRP A 37 5.74 2.01 -4.09
CA TRP A 37 5.90 0.56 -3.88
C TRP A 37 4.54 -0.14 -3.74
N LEU A 38 3.61 0.40 -2.95
CA LEU A 38 2.26 -0.16 -2.81
C LEU A 38 1.49 -0.15 -4.13
N VAL A 39 1.58 0.92 -4.91
CA VAL A 39 0.99 1.00 -6.27
C VAL A 39 1.52 -0.13 -7.15
N GLY A 40 2.81 -0.45 -7.07
CA GLY A 40 3.42 -1.55 -7.81
C GLY A 40 2.89 -2.95 -7.48
N LEU A 41 2.22 -3.12 -6.33
CA LEU A 41 1.55 -4.36 -5.94
C LEU A 41 0.11 -4.47 -6.49
N GLY A 42 -0.41 -3.38 -7.08
CA GLY A 42 -1.75 -3.33 -7.66
C GLY A 42 -2.88 -3.59 -6.66
N ALA A 43 -3.94 -4.24 -7.13
CA ALA A 43 -5.16 -4.51 -6.33
C ALA A 43 -4.97 -5.52 -5.19
N GLY A 44 -3.78 -6.15 -5.08
CA GLY A 44 -3.49 -7.15 -4.04
C GLY A 44 -3.21 -6.57 -2.65
N VAL A 45 -3.15 -5.25 -2.51
CA VAL A 45 -2.86 -4.57 -1.24
C VAL A 45 -3.68 -3.29 -1.10
N ARG A 46 -4.02 -2.93 0.13
CA ARG A 46 -4.58 -1.61 0.46
C ARG A 46 -4.18 -1.17 1.87
N ILE A 47 -4.09 0.14 2.06
CA ILE A 47 -3.99 0.74 3.38
C ILE A 47 -5.40 0.79 3.97
N VAL A 48 -5.54 0.42 5.24
CA VAL A 48 -6.84 0.39 5.94
C VAL A 48 -6.88 1.29 7.17
N SER A 49 -5.72 1.75 7.63
CA SER A 49 -5.53 2.57 8.81
C SER A 49 -4.07 3.05 8.90
N PRO A 50 -3.79 4.18 9.55
CA PRO A 50 -4.77 5.18 10.01
C PRO A 50 -5.39 5.96 8.84
N GLN A 51 -6.54 6.61 9.07
CA GLN A 51 -7.35 7.23 8.00
C GLN A 51 -6.57 8.27 7.20
N ASN A 52 -5.78 9.12 7.86
CA ASN A 52 -4.95 10.12 7.20
C ASN A 52 -3.96 9.53 6.17
N VAL A 53 -3.52 8.28 6.35
CA VAL A 53 -2.63 7.59 5.40
C VAL A 53 -3.43 6.93 4.27
N VAL A 54 -4.67 6.52 4.54
CA VAL A 54 -5.62 6.10 3.50
C VAL A 54 -5.88 7.28 2.56
N ASP A 55 -6.25 8.43 3.10
CA ASP A 55 -6.52 9.65 2.34
C ASP A 55 -5.30 10.07 1.50
N ALA A 56 -4.09 9.96 2.06
CA ALA A 56 -2.85 10.26 1.34
C ALA A 56 -2.58 9.29 0.17
N MET A 57 -2.93 8.01 0.31
CA MET A 57 -2.81 7.03 -0.78
C MET A 57 -3.85 7.29 -1.87
N GLU A 58 -5.08 7.65 -1.50
CA GLU A 58 -6.13 8.04 -2.45
C GLU A 58 -5.71 9.26 -3.25
N HIS A 59 -5.22 10.31 -2.60
CA HIS A 59 -4.68 11.49 -3.27
C HIS A 59 -3.52 11.13 -4.22
N ARG A 60 -2.63 10.22 -3.80
CA ARG A 60 -1.53 9.76 -4.64
C ARG A 60 -2.02 9.02 -5.89
N LEU A 61 -3.10 8.25 -5.78
CA LEU A 61 -3.72 7.56 -6.93
C LEU A 61 -4.38 8.57 -7.88
N GLU A 62 -5.07 9.58 -7.35
CA GLU A 62 -5.64 10.69 -8.15
C GLU A 62 -4.56 11.42 -8.94
N GLU A 63 -3.41 11.74 -8.32
CA GLU A 63 -2.28 12.36 -9.01
C GLU A 63 -1.68 11.52 -10.15
N ILE A 64 -1.74 10.19 -10.03
CA ILE A 64 -1.23 9.26 -11.05
C ILE A 64 -2.23 9.18 -12.20
N LEU A 65 -3.51 9.01 -11.88
CA LEU A 65 -4.59 8.92 -12.87
C LEU A 65 -4.76 10.25 -13.62
N GLY A 66 -4.71 11.39 -12.92
CA GLY A 66 -4.73 12.72 -13.52
C GLY A 66 -3.49 13.07 -14.36
N ARG A 67 -2.39 12.30 -14.25
CA ARG A 67 -1.21 12.40 -15.13
C ARG A 67 -1.27 11.48 -16.35
N SER A 68 -2.32 10.66 -16.48
CA SER A 68 -2.46 9.67 -17.56
C SER A 68 -3.04 10.26 -18.85
N GLU A 69 -3.57 11.48 -18.83
CA GLU A 69 -4.01 12.21 -20.02
C GLU A 69 -2.90 13.12 -20.54
N SER A 70 -1.93 12.55 -21.26
CA SER A 70 -1.16 13.33 -22.23
C SER A 70 -1.82 13.11 -23.60
N PRO A 71 -2.48 14.12 -24.20
CA PRO A 71 -3.02 13.99 -25.54
C PRO A 71 -1.86 13.87 -26.53
N VAL A 72 -1.81 12.74 -27.25
CA VAL A 72 -1.07 12.58 -28.51
C VAL A 72 -2.04 12.24 -29.61
#